data_AF-A0A7V3XBZ3-F1
#
_entry.id   AF-A0A7V3XBZ3-F1
#
_cell.length_a   1.000
_cell.length_b   1.000
_cell.length_c   1.000
_cell.angle_alpha   90.00
_cell.angle_beta   90.00
_cell.angle_gamma   90.00
#
_symmetry.space_group_name_H-M   'P 1'
#
loop_
_entity.id
_entity.type
_entity.pdbx_description
1 polymer ?
#
loop_
_entity_poly.entity_id
_entity_poly.type
_entity_poly.pdbx_seq_one_letter_code
_entity_poly.pdbx_strand_id
1 'polypeptide(L)'
;MYCEDYSELITGYLDGELTETEVAQLAGHLNVCTRCYRCLEDIGHLKGLLKQYASTKVLSPSLRFSRKVLRGIQKETTGARKKISWRTLARPLTAWVAAAAMLLLTLFAGILYSWMEAPKSPPPSYYAGTISPQADKLEGEDFDNIEDYLYQHAMEVSRTSLTDNTVFVGYLSR
;
A
#
# COMPACT_ATOMS: atom_id res chain seq x y z
N MET A 1 -0.57 -3.01 -59.01
CA MET A 1 -0.26 -4.00 -57.96
C MET A 1 -1.37 -5.04 -58.02
N TYR A 2 -1.03 -6.30 -58.28
CA TYR A 2 -1.99 -7.33 -58.67
C TYR A 2 -2.81 -7.77 -57.45
N CYS A 3 -4.09 -8.08 -57.64
CA CYS A 3 -4.97 -8.45 -56.53
C CYS A 3 -4.55 -9.76 -55.84
N GLU A 4 -3.82 -10.64 -56.51
CA GLU A 4 -3.29 -11.88 -55.93
C GLU A 4 -2.38 -11.61 -54.72
N ASP A 5 -1.56 -10.55 -54.79
CA ASP A 5 -0.60 -10.19 -53.74
C ASP A 5 -1.30 -9.75 -52.43
N TYR A 6 -2.59 -9.41 -52.49
CA TYR A 6 -3.35 -8.90 -51.36
C TYR A 6 -4.24 -9.94 -50.70
N SER A 7 -4.40 -11.15 -51.26
CA SER A 7 -5.23 -12.17 -50.62
C SER A 7 -4.68 -12.61 -49.27
N GLU A 8 -3.35 -12.77 -49.18
CA GLU A 8 -2.66 -13.14 -47.94
C GLU A 8 -2.73 -12.01 -46.90
N LEU A 9 -2.55 -10.76 -47.35
CA LEU A 9 -2.72 -9.58 -46.51
C LEU A 9 -4.14 -9.48 -45.95
N ILE A 10 -5.18 -9.76 -46.75
CA ILE A 10 -6.57 -9.74 -46.28
C ILE A 10 -6.81 -10.79 -45.20
N THR A 11 -6.33 -12.02 -45.37
CA THR A 11 -6.48 -13.05 -44.34
C THR A 11 -5.70 -12.73 -43.07
N GLY A 12 -4.43 -12.29 -43.21
CA GLY A 12 -3.60 -11.88 -42.09
C GLY A 12 -4.19 -10.68 -41.33
N TYR A 13 -4.85 -9.76 -42.03
CA TYR A 13 -5.59 -8.66 -41.40
C TYR A 13 -6.72 -9.16 -40.51
N LEU A 14 -7.52 -10.10 -41.02
CA LEU A 14 -8.65 -10.64 -40.27
C LEU A 14 -8.21 -11.45 -39.05
N ASP A 15 -7.00 -12.02 -39.07
CA ASP A 15 -6.40 -12.78 -37.97
C ASP A 15 -5.58 -11.91 -37.00
N GLY A 16 -5.31 -10.65 -37.35
CA GLY A 16 -4.56 -9.71 -36.53
C GLY A 16 -3.04 -9.94 -36.55
N GLU A 17 -2.53 -10.53 -37.63
CA GLU A 17 -1.12 -10.94 -37.77
C GLU A 17 -0.26 -9.93 -38.54
N LEU A 18 -0.89 -8.92 -39.17
CA LEU A 18 -0.19 -7.89 -39.92
C LEU A 18 0.56 -6.91 -39.03
N THR A 19 1.73 -6.50 -39.51
CA THR A 19 2.45 -5.33 -39.00
C THR A 19 1.78 -4.02 -39.43
N GLU A 20 2.07 -2.92 -38.73
CA GLU A 20 1.51 -1.59 -39.06
C GLU A 20 1.79 -1.17 -40.51
N THR A 21 2.96 -1.49 -41.04
CA THR A 21 3.35 -1.19 -42.42
C THR A 21 2.50 -1.95 -43.44
N GLU A 22 2.19 -3.22 -43.17
CA GLU A 22 1.38 -4.05 -44.06
C GLU A 22 -0.10 -3.66 -43.99
N VAL A 23 -0.59 -3.25 -42.81
CA VAL A 23 -1.94 -2.68 -42.66
C VAL A 23 -2.08 -1.41 -43.50
N ALA A 24 -1.11 -0.50 -43.46
CA ALA A 24 -1.13 0.72 -44.27
C ALA A 24 -1.12 0.41 -45.77
N GLN A 25 -0.30 -0.56 -46.19
CA GLN A 25 -0.25 -1.03 -47.57
C GLN A 25 -1.57 -1.63 -48.05
N LEU A 26 -2.19 -2.49 -47.23
CA LEU A 26 -3.49 -3.09 -47.52
C LEU A 26 -4.58 -2.02 -47.59
N ALA A 27 -4.62 -1.09 -46.63
CA ALA A 27 -5.59 0.01 -46.61
C ALA A 27 -5.52 0.88 -47.88
N GLY A 28 -4.29 1.17 -48.35
CA GLY A 28 -4.09 1.89 -49.61
C GLY A 28 -4.72 1.18 -50.81
N HIS A 29 -4.59 -0.15 -50.89
CA HIS A 29 -5.18 -0.94 -51.97
C HIS A 29 -6.71 -1.07 -51.86
N LEU A 30 -7.23 -1.28 -50.65
CA LEU A 30 -8.67 -1.41 -50.42
C LEU A 30 -9.44 -0.13 -50.79
N ASN A 31 -8.82 1.04 -50.63
CA ASN A 31 -9.42 2.32 -51.03
C ASN A 31 -9.64 2.46 -52.55
N VAL A 32 -8.89 1.72 -53.37
CA VAL A 32 -8.96 1.82 -54.84
C VAL A 32 -9.51 0.56 -55.50
N CYS A 33 -9.53 -0.58 -54.80
CA CYS A 33 -9.91 -1.87 -55.35
C CYS A 33 -11.17 -2.43 -54.68
N THR A 34 -12.32 -2.20 -55.30
CA THR A 34 -13.64 -2.70 -54.85
C THR A 34 -13.69 -4.23 -54.73
N ARG A 35 -12.95 -4.97 -55.59
CA ARG A 35 -12.92 -6.43 -55.55
C ARG A 35 -12.28 -6.94 -54.25
N CYS A 36 -11.14 -6.37 -53.87
CA CYS A 36 -10.43 -6.75 -52.65
C CYS A 36 -11.19 -6.29 -51.40
N TYR A 37 -11.83 -5.12 -51.45
CA TYR A 37 -12.73 -4.66 -50.39
C TYR A 37 -13.89 -5.63 -50.15
N ARG A 38 -14.58 -6.06 -51.21
CA ARG A 38 -15.65 -7.07 -51.11
C ARG A 38 -15.16 -8.40 -50.58
N CYS A 39 -13.98 -8.86 -51.02
CA CYS A 39 -13.37 -10.08 -50.50
C CYS A 39 -13.16 -10.01 -48.98
N LEU A 40 -12.66 -8.88 -48.47
CA LEU A 40 -12.50 -8.66 -47.04
C LEU A 40 -13.83 -8.70 -46.30
N GLU A 41 -14.86 -8.03 -46.83
CA GLU A 41 -16.21 -8.05 -46.26
C GLU A 41 -16.81 -9.45 -46.23
N ASP A 42 -16.71 -10.20 -47.32
CA ASP A 42 -17.28 -11.55 -47.45
C ASP A 42 -16.65 -12.52 -46.44
N ILE A 43 -15.31 -12.52 -46.34
CA ILE A 43 -14.58 -13.38 -45.39
C ILE A 43 -14.86 -12.93 -43.95
N GLY A 44 -14.85 -11.61 -43.71
CA GLY A 44 -15.17 -11.04 -42.39
C GLY A 44 -16.58 -11.41 -41.92
N HIS A 45 -17.57 -11.33 -42.82
CA HIS A 45 -18.94 -11.72 -42.55
C HIS A 45 -19.06 -13.22 -42.25
N LEU A 46 -18.40 -14.08 -43.03
CA LEU A 46 -18.36 -15.53 -42.77
C LEU A 46 -17.74 -15.84 -41.40
N LYS A 47 -16.62 -15.20 -41.05
CA LYS A 47 -15.96 -15.34 -39.74
C LYS A 47 -16.90 -14.90 -38.60
N GLY A 48 -17.65 -13.82 -38.81
CA GLY A 48 -18.69 -13.35 -37.89
C GLY A 48 -19.78 -14.40 -37.64
N LEU A 49 -20.33 -14.98 -38.70
CA LEU A 49 -21.34 -16.05 -38.61
C LEU A 49 -20.81 -17.29 -37.89
N LEU A 50 -19.58 -17.71 -38.19
CA LEU A 50 -18.93 -18.83 -37.50
C LEU A 50 -18.73 -18.56 -36.00
N LYS A 51 -18.31 -17.34 -35.65
CA LYS A 51 -18.15 -16.93 -34.24
C LYS A 51 -19.49 -16.91 -33.51
N GLN A 52 -20.55 -16.42 -34.16
CA GLN A 52 -21.90 -16.43 -33.59
C GLN A 52 -22.37 -17.87 -33.37
N TYR A 53 -22.20 -18.75 -34.35
CA TYR A 53 -22.54 -20.16 -34.23
C TYR A 53 -21.75 -20.86 -33.12
N ALA A 54 -20.44 -20.64 -33.06
CA ALA A 54 -19.58 -21.17 -32.00
C ALA A 54 -20.02 -20.68 -30.61
N SER A 55 -20.50 -19.44 -30.50
CA SER A 55 -21.01 -18.89 -29.24
C SER A 55 -22.33 -19.55 -28.80
N THR A 56 -23.17 -20.00 -29.74
CA THR A 56 -24.41 -20.75 -29.41
C THR A 56 -24.13 -22.17 -28.94
N LYS A 57 -23.07 -22.81 -29.45
CA LYS A 57 -22.57 -24.09 -28.93
C LYS A 57 -21.62 -23.82 -27.78
N VAL A 58 -22.18 -23.55 -26.61
CA VAL A 58 -21.41 -23.36 -25.38
C VAL A 58 -20.72 -24.67 -25.00
N LEU A 59 -19.52 -24.91 -25.52
CA LEU A 59 -18.58 -25.82 -24.90
C LEU A 59 -18.11 -25.12 -23.62
N SER A 60 -18.82 -25.37 -22.53
CA SER A 60 -18.40 -24.85 -21.23
C SER A 60 -17.02 -25.46 -20.92
N PRO A 61 -15.97 -24.63 -20.72
CA PRO A 61 -14.69 -25.15 -20.28
C PRO A 61 -14.87 -25.89 -18.95
N SER A 62 -14.05 -26.91 -18.71
CA SER A 62 -14.12 -27.65 -17.45
C SER A 62 -14.01 -26.68 -16.27
N LEU A 63 -14.78 -26.92 -15.20
CA LEU A 63 -14.76 -26.09 -13.98
C LEU A 63 -13.34 -25.95 -13.42
N ARG A 64 -12.49 -26.98 -13.60
CA ARG A 64 -11.08 -26.96 -13.19
C ARG A 64 -10.26 -25.95 -13.99
N PHE A 65 -10.46 -25.89 -15.30
CA PHE A 65 -9.79 -24.92 -16.18
C PHE A 65 -10.20 -23.49 -15.81
N SER A 66 -11.50 -23.22 -15.73
CA SER A 66 -12.02 -21.89 -15.38
C SER A 66 -11.49 -21.41 -14.02
N ARG A 67 -11.46 -22.30 -13.03
CA ARG A 67 -10.89 -22.01 -11.70
C ARG A 67 -9.39 -21.69 -11.77
N LYS A 68 -8.62 -22.40 -12.60
CA LYS A 68 -7.18 -22.16 -12.76
C LYS A 68 -6.91 -20.80 -13.41
N VAL A 69 -7.67 -20.47 -14.46
CA VAL A 69 -7.56 -19.19 -15.19
C VAL A 69 -7.92 -18.03 -14.26
N LEU A 70 -9.08 -18.10 -13.59
CA LEU A 70 -9.52 -17.05 -12.65
C LEU A 70 -8.51 -16.81 -11.52
N ARG A 71 -7.90 -17.88 -10.97
CA ARG A 71 -6.83 -17.75 -9.97
C ARG A 71 -5.56 -17.09 -10.53
N GLY A 72 -5.22 -17.36 -11.79
CA GLY A 72 -4.10 -16.71 -12.47
C GLY A 72 -4.33 -15.20 -12.61
N ILE A 73 -5.48 -14.82 -13.16
CA ILE A 73 -5.87 -13.41 -13.32
C ILE A 73 -5.91 -12.69 -11.96
N GLN A 74 -6.48 -13.31 -10.93
CA GLN A 74 -6.52 -12.72 -9.60
C GLN A 74 -5.11 -12.49 -9.03
N LYS A 75 -4.16 -13.39 -9.27
CA LYS A 75 -2.78 -13.25 -8.79
C LYS A 75 -2.04 -12.09 -9.46
N GLU A 76 -2.29 -11.85 -10.74
CA GLU A 76 -1.70 -10.75 -11.52
C GLU A 76 -2.33 -9.40 -11.13
N THR A 77 -3.66 -9.35 -11.03
CA THR A 77 -4.41 -8.11 -10.73
C THR A 77 -4.29 -7.67 -9.27
N THR A 78 -4.24 -8.59 -8.31
CA THR A 78 -4.17 -8.24 -6.88
C THR A 78 -2.75 -8.02 -6.39
N GLY A 79 -1.76 -7.96 -7.30
CA GLY A 79 -0.37 -7.58 -7.01
C GLY A 79 0.12 -8.16 -5.70
N ALA A 80 0.28 -9.48 -5.64
CA ALA A 80 0.55 -10.26 -4.43
C ALA A 80 1.33 -9.46 -3.37
N ARG A 81 0.61 -8.80 -2.46
CA ARG A 81 1.19 -8.15 -1.28
C ARG A 81 1.87 -9.28 -0.53
N LYS A 82 3.19 -9.40 -0.67
CA LYS A 82 4.00 -10.32 0.13
C LYS A 82 3.65 -9.96 1.57
N LYS A 83 2.93 -10.86 2.25
CA LYS A 83 2.70 -10.74 3.69
C LYS A 83 4.06 -10.85 4.33
N ILE A 84 4.73 -9.71 4.52
CA ILE A 84 5.95 -9.63 5.30
C ILE A 84 5.55 -10.10 6.68
N SER A 85 6.03 -11.28 7.04
CA SER A 85 5.79 -11.87 8.34
C SER A 85 6.41 -10.94 9.38
N TRP A 86 5.60 -10.37 10.26
CA TRP A 86 6.08 -9.50 11.34
C TRP A 86 7.10 -10.22 12.24
N ARG A 87 7.08 -11.57 12.22
CA ARG A 87 8.07 -12.42 12.90
C ARG A 87 9.47 -12.34 12.28
N THR A 88 9.61 -12.05 10.99
CA THR A 88 10.94 -11.87 10.37
C THR A 88 11.52 -10.49 10.66
N LEU A 89 10.67 -9.50 10.96
CA LEU A 89 11.09 -8.13 11.30
C LEU A 89 11.38 -7.95 12.81
N ALA A 90 10.76 -8.75 13.67
CA ALA A 90 10.97 -8.70 15.12
C ALA A 90 12.24 -9.43 15.62
N ARG A 91 12.84 -10.31 14.79
CA ARG A 91 14.06 -11.07 15.13
C ARG A 91 15.30 -10.22 15.48
N PRO A 92 15.62 -9.12 14.78
CA PRO A 92 16.75 -8.30 15.19
C PRO A 92 16.48 -7.56 16.50
N LEU A 93 15.26 -7.04 16.72
CA LEU A 93 14.94 -6.22 17.90
C LEU A 93 15.04 -7.00 19.22
N THR A 94 14.66 -8.28 19.24
CA THR A 94 14.77 -9.10 20.45
C THR A 94 16.21 -9.35 20.88
N ALA A 95 17.17 -9.38 19.93
CA ALA A 95 18.58 -9.57 20.26
C ALA A 95 19.19 -8.33 20.93
N TRP A 96 18.81 -7.12 20.50
CA TRP A 96 19.28 -5.86 21.09
C TRP A 96 18.70 -5.62 22.49
N VAL A 97 17.43 -6.00 22.74
CA VAL A 97 16.80 -5.86 24.07
C VAL A 97 17.49 -6.75 25.11
N ALA A 98 17.88 -7.97 24.75
CA ALA A 98 18.59 -8.87 25.65
C ALA A 98 19.98 -8.34 26.05
N ALA A 99 20.71 -7.76 25.10
CA ALA A 99 22.03 -7.16 25.37
C ALA A 99 21.92 -5.92 26.28
N ALA A 100 20.93 -5.05 26.04
CA ALA A 100 20.70 -3.87 26.88
C ALA A 100 20.29 -4.22 28.32
N ALA A 101 19.48 -5.27 28.50
CA ALA A 101 19.07 -5.74 29.83
C ALA A 101 20.24 -6.29 30.65
N MET A 102 21.17 -7.00 30.03
CA MET A 102 22.39 -7.48 30.69
C MET A 102 23.29 -6.32 31.13
N LEU A 103 23.42 -5.28 30.31
CA LEU A 103 24.22 -4.10 30.62
C LEU A 103 23.61 -3.28 31.77
N LEU A 104 22.28 -3.16 31.81
CA LEU A 104 21.58 -2.53 32.93
C LEU A 104 21.74 -3.32 34.23
N LEU A 105 21.66 -4.65 34.18
CA LEU A 105 21.85 -5.50 35.36
C LEU A 105 23.28 -5.40 35.93
N THR A 106 24.31 -5.34 35.08
CA THR A 106 25.69 -5.19 35.55
C THR A 106 25.95 -3.81 36.14
N LEU A 107 25.40 -2.74 35.54
CA LEU A 107 25.47 -1.39 36.10
C LEU A 107 24.72 -1.29 37.42
N PHE A 108 23.52 -1.86 37.51
CA PHE A 108 22.73 -1.85 38.73
C PHE A 108 23.39 -2.64 39.86
N ALA A 109 23.96 -3.80 39.56
CA ALA A 109 24.75 -4.57 40.52
C ALA A 109 25.98 -3.77 40.99
N GLY A 110 26.72 -3.12 40.09
CA GLY A 110 27.87 -2.28 40.46
C GLY A 110 27.52 -1.12 41.40
N ILE A 111 26.37 -0.47 41.16
CA ILE A 111 25.84 0.59 42.04
C ILE A 111 25.52 0.02 43.42
N LEU A 112 24.85 -1.13 43.51
CA LEU A 112 24.54 -1.77 44.80
C LEU A 112 25.80 -2.17 45.57
N TYR A 113 26.82 -2.69 44.89
CA TYR A 113 28.10 -3.03 45.51
C TYR A 113 28.82 -1.79 46.05
N SER A 114 28.83 -0.68 45.29
CA SER A 114 29.39 0.60 45.73
C SER A 114 28.67 1.18 46.96
N TRP A 115 27.35 1.03 47.07
CA TRP A 115 26.59 1.45 48.24
C TRP A 115 26.92 0.59 49.48
N MET A 116 27.25 -0.69 49.27
CA MET A 116 27.61 -1.59 50.36
C MET A 116 29.00 -1.30 50.95
N GLU A 117 29.87 -0.64 50.19
CA GLU A 117 31.21 -0.21 50.62
C GLU A 117 31.28 1.24 51.13
N ALA A 118 30.14 1.86 51.48
CA ALA A 118 30.15 3.21 52.02
C ALA A 118 31.11 3.31 53.24
N PRO A 119 32.11 4.21 53.22
CA PRO A 119 33.06 4.34 54.32
C PRO A 119 32.31 4.80 55.57
N LYS A 120 32.54 4.09 56.69
CA LYS A 120 32.04 4.46 58.02
C LYS A 120 32.62 5.83 58.39
N SER A 121 31.89 6.91 58.13
CA SER A 121 32.23 8.22 58.67
C SER A 121 31.91 8.22 60.18
N PRO A 122 32.82 8.75 61.02
CA PRO A 122 32.55 8.88 62.44
C PRO A 122 31.42 9.90 62.67
N PRO A 123 30.56 9.71 63.69
CA PRO A 123 29.37 10.53 63.87
C PRO A 123 29.73 11.98 64.20
N PRO A 124 29.01 12.97 63.61
CA PRO A 124 29.23 14.38 63.91
C PRO A 124 28.84 14.72 65.36
N SER A 125 29.69 15.52 65.99
CA SER A 125 29.58 15.99 67.36
C SER A 125 28.38 16.91 67.59
N TYR A 126 27.70 16.67 68.71
CA TYR A 126 26.62 17.44 69.32
C TYR A 126 26.97 18.92 69.59
N TYR A 127 26.29 19.85 68.91
CA TYR A 127 25.90 21.20 69.39
C TYR A 127 24.58 21.53 68.65
N ALA A 128 23.40 21.55 69.27
CA ALA A 128 22.85 22.52 70.24
C ALA A 128 22.81 23.97 69.70
N GLY A 129 21.59 24.48 69.42
CA GLY A 129 21.30 25.88 69.09
C GLY A 129 20.11 26.03 68.12
N THR A 130 18.84 26.14 68.59
CA THR A 130 18.06 27.37 68.92
C THR A 130 17.19 27.95 67.78
N ILE A 131 15.85 27.85 67.97
CA ILE A 131 14.77 28.85 67.66
C ILE A 131 14.47 29.13 66.16
N SER A 132 13.38 28.60 65.56
CA SER A 132 11.99 29.16 65.42
C SER A 132 11.73 29.84 64.03
N PRO A 133 10.54 30.41 63.68
CA PRO A 133 9.45 29.78 62.90
C PRO A 133 8.94 30.61 61.69
N GLN A 134 8.34 30.02 60.63
CA GLN A 134 7.31 30.65 59.75
C GLN A 134 6.96 29.65 58.61
N ALA A 135 5.74 29.18 58.35
CA ALA A 135 4.40 29.80 58.28
C ALA A 135 4.28 30.90 57.21
N ASP A 136 4.13 30.48 55.95
CA ASP A 136 3.44 31.23 54.88
C ASP A 136 2.79 30.18 53.95
N LYS A 137 1.47 29.98 54.01
CA LYS A 137 0.36 30.74 53.41
C LYS A 137 -0.01 30.19 52.03
N LEU A 138 -1.05 29.35 52.01
CA LEU A 138 -1.75 28.84 50.83
C LEU A 138 -2.97 29.73 50.54
N GLU A 139 -2.85 30.65 49.58
CA GLU A 139 -3.94 31.37 48.90
C GLU A 139 -3.33 31.84 47.57
N GLY A 140 -3.83 31.66 46.35
CA GLY A 140 -5.04 31.15 45.74
C GLY A 140 -4.90 31.52 44.25
N GLU A 141 -5.25 30.65 43.31
CA GLU A 141 -5.29 31.02 41.88
C GLU A 141 -6.67 30.71 41.29
N ASP A 142 -7.20 31.75 40.64
CA ASP A 142 -8.48 31.86 39.97
C ASP A 142 -8.74 30.74 38.94
N PHE A 143 -9.89 30.08 39.07
CA PHE A 143 -10.43 29.11 38.12
C PHE A 143 -11.40 29.76 37.11
N ASP A 144 -11.19 31.03 36.77
CA ASP A 144 -12.20 31.80 36.02
C ASP A 144 -12.09 31.70 34.49
N ASN A 145 -11.22 30.87 33.93
CA ASN A 145 -11.11 30.80 32.46
C ASN A 145 -10.79 29.40 31.88
N ILE A 146 -11.44 28.37 32.42
CA ILE A 146 -11.37 27.01 31.87
C ILE A 146 -11.98 26.94 30.46
N GLU A 147 -13.03 27.74 30.17
CA GLU A 147 -13.67 27.76 28.86
C GLU A 147 -12.74 28.31 27.76
N ASP A 148 -11.98 29.39 28.01
CA ASP A 148 -11.00 29.89 27.04
C ASP A 148 -9.89 28.86 26.79
N TYR A 149 -9.45 28.16 27.83
CA TYR A 149 -8.44 27.10 27.70
C TYR A 149 -8.96 25.95 26.82
N LEU A 150 -10.18 25.47 27.07
CA LEU A 150 -10.79 24.40 26.29
C LEU A 150 -11.06 24.83 24.83
N TYR A 151 -11.45 26.08 24.61
CA TYR A 151 -11.71 26.61 23.26
C TYR A 151 -10.43 26.75 22.45
N GLN A 152 -9.36 27.29 23.04
CA GLN A 152 -8.05 27.33 22.38
C GLN A 152 -7.51 25.94 22.07
N HIS A 153 -7.62 25.01 23.03
CA HIS A 153 -7.13 23.64 22.84
C HIS A 153 -7.91 22.89 21.75
N ALA A 154 -9.24 23.05 21.68
CA ALA A 154 -10.05 22.46 20.62
C ALA A 154 -9.70 23.00 19.23
N MET A 155 -9.43 24.31 19.12
CA MET A 155 -9.02 24.94 17.86
C MET A 155 -7.65 24.44 17.39
N GLU A 156 -6.70 24.22 18.31
CA GLU A 156 -5.35 23.74 17.98
C GLU A 156 -5.34 22.27 17.54
N VAL A 157 -6.19 21.43 18.15
CA VAL A 157 -6.39 20.03 17.73
C VAL A 157 -7.07 19.93 16.36
N SER A 158 -8.03 20.82 16.05
CA SER A 158 -8.67 20.85 14.73
C SER A 158 -7.71 21.25 13.61
N ARG A 159 -6.77 22.16 13.90
CA ARG A 159 -5.79 22.66 12.93
C ARG A 159 -4.69 21.64 12.64
N THR A 160 -4.40 20.74 13.57
CA THR A 160 -3.35 19.71 13.46
C THR A 160 -3.84 18.35 12.94
N SER A 161 -5.16 18.09 12.95
CA SER A 161 -5.74 16.82 12.48
C SER A 161 -6.32 16.85 11.06
N LEU A 162 -6.36 18.03 10.40
CA LEU A 162 -6.81 18.17 9.00
C LEU A 162 -5.74 17.88 7.94
N THR A 163 -4.49 17.55 8.32
CA THR A 163 -3.41 17.27 7.36
C THR A 163 -2.99 15.81 7.25
N ASP A 164 -3.60 14.87 7.99
CA ASP A 164 -3.16 13.47 7.87
C ASP A 164 -4.25 12.44 8.24
N ASN A 165 -5.34 12.44 7.49
CA ASN A 165 -6.08 11.22 7.09
C ASN A 165 -7.40 11.61 6.43
N THR A 166 -7.48 11.44 5.11
CA THR A 166 -8.62 10.78 4.44
C THR A 166 -8.35 10.67 2.94
N VAL A 167 -7.92 9.46 2.58
CA VAL A 167 -8.13 8.85 1.27
C VAL A 167 -9.61 9.03 0.89
N PHE A 168 -9.91 9.96 -0.01
CA PHE A 168 -11.22 10.03 -0.65
C PHE A 168 -11.21 9.20 -1.94
N VAL A 169 -11.95 8.10 -1.86
CA VAL A 169 -12.28 7.21 -2.98
C VAL A 169 -13.25 7.96 -3.90
N GLY A 170 -12.77 8.37 -5.07
CA GLY A 170 -13.62 8.92 -6.13
C GLY A 170 -14.40 7.82 -6.84
N TYR A 171 -15.71 7.75 -6.59
CA TYR A 171 -16.63 6.94 -7.37
C TYR A 171 -17.07 7.74 -8.61
N LEU A 172 -16.95 7.11 -9.78
CA LEU A 172 -17.50 7.58 -11.05
C LEU A 172 -19.03 7.42 -11.07
N SER A 173 -19.74 8.53 -11.29
CA SER A 173 -21.07 8.64 -11.91
C SER A 173 -21.26 10.12 -12.23
N ARG A 174 -21.62 10.59 -13.42
CA ARG A 174 -22.35 10.02 -14.55
C ARG A 174 -22.05 10.90 -15.78
#